data_AF-R7N789-F1
#
_entry.id   AF-R7N789-F1
#
_cell.length_a   1.000
_cell.length_b   1.000
_cell.length_c   1.000
_cell.angle_alpha   90.00
_cell.angle_beta   90.00
_cell.angle_gamma   90.00
#
_symmetry.space_group_name_H-M   'P 1'
#
loop_
_entity.id
_entity.type
_entity.pdbx_description
1 polymer ?
#
loop_
_entity_poly.entity_id
_entity_poly.type
_entity_poly.pdbx_seq_one_letter_code
_entity_poly.pdbx_strand_id
1 'polypeptide(L)'
;MEDYRLITMKDCEEVELQKCMDTIKEKNVLLYKSIMRCLKKEDFKGMRDDVLHCLADNADRFENDKNMEISFQIADLLQDQRIKPEDFEWLISYWNTTTLAPSAVIVLFMMALDKKLRLEEIQSCFESEDEMSIFERIEGYSNEDKEQNESNAITVVNTEKGNVQNPENEQQIRNRNGIVSVFSDLLTVMSSSKQFDGNDTVLFQKKFTELMTCLQNNINEVNAFAGEIIHEWEKDKEEVRRLRAIYNIQQSALSRQQQNLYDAEDEISRLQAAVRDAEKMEQHYETISQKVEEIQKLTNTANSIVD
;
A
#
# COMPACT_ATOMS: atom_id res chain seq x y z
N MET A 1 6.19 23.64 -18.31
CA MET A 1 6.22 23.33 -16.88
C MET A 1 5.11 24.16 -16.28
N GLU A 2 4.10 23.52 -15.71
CA GLU A 2 3.13 24.25 -14.88
C GLU A 2 3.93 24.80 -13.69
N ASP A 3 4.09 26.12 -13.63
CA ASP A 3 4.73 26.81 -12.50
C ASP A 3 3.77 26.72 -11.31
N TYR A 4 4.03 25.80 -10.39
CA TYR A 4 3.38 25.79 -9.09
C TYR A 4 4.30 26.44 -8.05
N ARG A 5 3.71 27.18 -7.12
CA ARG A 5 4.42 27.75 -5.98
C ARG A 5 4.52 26.69 -4.87
N LEU A 6 5.72 26.52 -4.31
CA LEU A 6 5.92 25.75 -3.10
C LEU A 6 5.86 26.68 -1.88
N ILE A 7 5.08 26.29 -0.88
CA ILE A 7 4.90 27.01 0.37
C ILE A 7 5.59 26.25 1.51
N THR A 8 6.24 27.01 2.38
CA THR A 8 6.91 26.55 3.59
C THR A 8 6.28 27.20 4.82
N MET A 9 6.70 26.81 6.01
CA MET A 9 6.20 27.40 7.27
C MET A 9 6.32 28.94 7.30
N LYS A 10 7.32 29.52 6.63
CA LYS A 10 7.54 30.98 6.57
C LYS A 10 6.47 31.69 5.74
N ASP A 11 5.92 31.01 4.74
CA ASP A 11 4.89 31.56 3.85
C ASP A 11 3.51 31.58 4.52
N CYS A 12 3.29 30.80 5.59
CA CYS A 12 2.01 30.76 6.30
C CYS A 12 1.59 32.10 6.93
N GLU A 13 2.51 33.06 7.07
CA GLU A 13 2.20 34.42 7.55
C GLU A 13 1.50 35.28 6.47
N GLU A 14 1.47 34.82 5.21
CA GLU A 14 0.76 35.51 4.13
C GLU A 14 -0.76 35.45 4.32
N VAL A 15 -1.43 36.58 4.11
CA VAL A 15 -2.87 36.75 4.41
C VAL A 15 -3.74 35.70 3.70
N GLU A 16 -3.46 35.39 2.43
CA GLU A 16 -4.26 34.40 1.68
C GLU A 16 -4.02 32.97 2.18
N LEU A 17 -2.76 32.59 2.45
CA LEU A 17 -2.43 31.27 2.99
C LEU A 17 -2.98 31.08 4.41
N GLN A 18 -2.95 32.13 5.22
CA GLN A 18 -3.54 32.12 6.55
C GLN A 18 -5.05 31.89 6.50
N LYS A 19 -5.78 32.50 5.55
CA LYS A 19 -7.21 32.24 5.35
C LYS A 19 -7.48 30.77 4.99
N CYS A 20 -6.69 30.17 4.10
CA CYS A 20 -6.79 28.75 3.80
C CYS A 20 -6.58 27.88 5.04
N MET A 21 -5.53 28.17 5.81
CA MET A 21 -5.21 27.44 7.03
C MET A 21 -6.29 27.60 8.11
N ASP A 22 -6.86 28.79 8.27
CA ASP A 22 -7.96 29.06 9.19
C ASP A 22 -9.24 28.32 8.76
N THR A 23 -9.55 28.32 7.46
CA THR A 23 -10.68 27.57 6.89
C THR A 23 -10.54 26.07 7.16
N ILE A 24 -9.36 25.50 6.91
CA ILE A 24 -9.08 24.09 7.20
C ILE A 24 -9.20 23.82 8.70
N LYS A 25 -8.68 24.71 9.55
CA LYS A 25 -8.75 24.56 11.00
C LYS A 25 -10.18 24.57 11.53
N GLU A 26 -11.03 25.43 10.98
CA GLU A 26 -12.44 25.53 11.35
C GLU A 26 -13.22 24.28 10.92
N LYS A 27 -13.02 23.82 9.68
CA LYS A 27 -13.75 22.70 9.09
C LYS A 27 -13.22 21.32 9.49
N ASN A 28 -11.89 21.16 9.61
CA ASN A 28 -11.23 19.91 9.93
C ASN A 28 -9.92 20.12 10.71
N VAL A 29 -10.04 20.17 12.03
CA VAL A 29 -8.91 20.35 12.97
C VAL A 29 -7.83 19.27 12.82
N LEU A 30 -8.18 18.03 12.44
CA LEU A 30 -7.21 16.94 12.28
C LEU A 30 -6.36 17.15 11.03
N LEU A 31 -6.99 17.49 9.90
CA LEU A 31 -6.30 17.84 8.67
C LEU A 31 -5.38 19.05 8.88
N TYR A 32 -5.86 20.10 9.56
CA TYR A 32 -5.02 21.25 9.93
C TYR A 32 -3.77 20.84 10.72
N LYS A 33 -3.95 20.00 11.77
CA LYS A 33 -2.82 19.52 12.58
C LYS A 33 -1.83 18.71 11.75
N SER A 34 -2.31 17.89 10.83
CA SER A 34 -1.48 17.11 9.92
C SER A 34 -0.66 17.97 8.96
N ILE A 35 -1.29 18.98 8.34
CA ILE A 35 -0.60 19.93 7.46
C ILE A 35 0.48 20.70 8.23
N MET A 36 0.12 21.23 9.40
CA MET A 36 1.06 21.95 10.28
C MET A 36 2.23 21.07 10.71
N ARG A 37 1.99 19.78 10.93
CA ARG A 37 3.06 18.82 11.25
C ARG A 37 4.04 18.69 10.10
N CYS A 38 3.58 18.63 8.85
CA CYS A 38 4.46 18.59 7.68
C CYS A 38 5.27 19.88 7.52
N LEU A 39 4.60 21.04 7.60
CA LEU A 39 5.26 22.34 7.43
C LEU A 39 6.35 22.61 8.48
N LYS A 40 6.22 22.06 9.68
CA LYS A 40 7.20 22.20 10.77
C LYS A 40 8.42 21.28 10.66
N LYS A 41 8.43 20.29 9.77
CA LYS A 41 9.60 19.41 9.60
C LYS A 41 10.75 20.17 8.94
N GLU A 42 11.96 20.02 9.47
CA GLU A 42 13.15 20.72 8.97
C GLU A 42 13.53 20.32 7.53
N ASP A 43 13.24 19.07 7.13
CA ASP A 43 13.54 18.51 5.82
C ASP A 43 12.40 18.66 4.80
N PHE A 44 11.31 19.33 5.17
CA PHE A 44 10.17 19.51 4.29
C PHE A 44 10.49 20.50 3.16
N LYS A 45 10.43 20.00 1.92
CA LYS A 45 10.75 20.79 0.72
C LYS A 45 9.69 21.83 0.35
N GLY A 46 8.55 21.83 1.06
CA GLY A 46 7.41 22.68 0.79
C GLY A 46 6.26 21.92 0.12
N MET A 47 5.06 22.40 0.38
CA MET A 47 3.80 21.89 -0.18
C MET A 47 3.41 22.76 -1.38
N ARG A 48 2.67 22.23 -2.35
CA ARG A 48 2.15 23.09 -3.42
C ARG A 48 1.03 24.00 -2.91
N ASP A 49 1.06 25.26 -3.34
CA ASP A 49 0.06 26.28 -2.99
C ASP A 49 -1.35 25.93 -3.49
N ASP A 50 -1.45 25.46 -4.73
CA ASP A 50 -2.71 25.01 -5.34
C ASP A 50 -3.33 23.80 -4.62
N VAL A 51 -2.50 22.88 -4.12
CA VAL A 51 -2.93 21.76 -3.28
C VAL A 51 -3.48 22.25 -1.94
N LEU A 52 -2.88 23.28 -1.32
CA LEU A 52 -3.43 23.85 -0.07
C LEU A 52 -4.84 24.42 -0.29
N HIS A 53 -5.03 25.17 -1.37
CA HIS A 53 -6.34 25.74 -1.72
C HIS A 53 -7.37 24.63 -1.95
N CYS A 54 -7.00 23.59 -2.71
CA CYS A 54 -7.85 22.41 -2.91
C CYS A 54 -8.25 21.75 -1.58
N LEU A 55 -7.32 21.59 -0.64
CA LEU A 55 -7.61 21.03 0.68
C LEU A 55 -8.51 21.93 1.52
N ALA A 56 -8.37 23.25 1.42
CA ALA A 56 -9.26 24.21 2.10
C ALA A 56 -10.69 24.16 1.56
N ASP A 57 -10.84 24.07 0.24
CA ASP A 57 -12.14 23.99 -0.42
C ASP A 57 -12.89 22.69 -0.10
N ASN A 58 -12.15 21.60 0.17
CA ASN A 58 -12.70 20.27 0.44
C ASN A 58 -12.62 19.85 1.91
N ALA A 59 -12.23 20.74 2.83
CA ALA A 59 -11.95 20.39 4.24
C ALA A 59 -13.15 19.82 5.01
N ASP A 60 -14.37 20.13 4.59
CA ASP A 60 -15.63 19.62 5.16
C ASP A 60 -16.03 18.24 4.63
N ARG A 61 -15.44 17.75 3.54
CA ARG A 61 -15.83 16.48 2.89
C ARG A 61 -15.31 15.23 3.60
N PHE A 62 -14.57 15.39 4.70
CA PHE A 62 -14.01 14.29 5.49
C PHE A 62 -14.99 13.77 6.56
N GLU A 63 -16.25 13.57 6.20
CA GLU A 63 -17.33 13.09 7.09
C GLU A 63 -17.36 11.55 7.20
N ASN A 64 -16.23 10.94 7.52
CA ASN A 64 -16.12 9.47 7.64
C ASN A 64 -15.47 9.09 8.99
N ASP A 65 -15.87 7.95 9.57
CA ASP A 65 -15.22 7.34 10.75
C ASP A 65 -13.71 7.15 10.56
N LYS A 66 -13.25 7.15 9.29
CA LYS A 66 -11.85 7.09 8.87
C LYS A 66 -11.11 8.44 8.85
N ASN A 67 -11.76 9.57 9.18
CA ASN A 67 -11.20 10.94 9.04
C ASN A 67 -9.83 11.11 9.73
N MET A 68 -9.65 10.52 10.92
CA MET A 68 -8.37 10.58 11.62
C MET A 68 -7.25 9.93 10.78
N GLU A 69 -7.47 8.72 10.27
CA GLU A 69 -6.48 8.02 9.46
C GLU A 69 -6.22 8.77 8.14
N ILE A 70 -7.28 9.21 7.45
CA ILE A 70 -7.19 9.97 6.20
C ILE A 70 -6.39 11.26 6.40
N SER A 71 -6.68 12.03 7.47
CA SER A 71 -5.97 13.26 7.79
C SER A 71 -4.49 13.02 8.03
N PHE A 72 -4.10 11.89 8.65
CA PHE A 72 -2.70 11.52 8.79
C PHE A 72 -2.06 11.08 7.47
N GLN A 73 -2.80 10.35 6.63
CA GLN A 73 -2.32 9.89 5.34
C GLN A 73 -2.09 11.03 4.34
N ILE A 74 -2.93 12.07 4.35
CA ILE A 74 -2.74 13.26 3.51
C ILE A 74 -1.38 13.92 3.78
N ALA A 75 -0.93 13.95 5.04
CA ALA A 75 0.38 14.50 5.40
C ALA A 75 1.54 13.84 4.64
N ASP A 76 1.45 12.54 4.36
CA ASP A 76 2.46 11.79 3.62
C ASP A 76 2.44 12.14 2.13
N LEU A 77 1.26 12.42 1.56
CA LEU A 77 1.12 12.85 0.16
C LEU A 77 1.62 14.28 -0.08
N LEU A 78 1.46 15.18 0.89
CA LEU A 78 1.86 16.59 0.75
C LEU A 78 3.36 16.80 0.51
N GLN A 79 4.19 15.78 0.73
CA GLN A 79 5.63 15.78 0.46
C GLN A 79 5.96 15.50 -1.03
N ASP A 80 5.02 14.93 -1.79
CA ASP A 80 5.23 14.56 -3.18
C ASP A 80 4.66 15.60 -4.15
N GLN A 81 5.57 16.33 -4.80
CA GLN A 81 5.23 17.42 -5.72
C GLN A 81 4.60 16.94 -7.03
N ARG A 82 4.62 15.63 -7.31
CA ARG A 82 3.95 15.04 -8.49
C ARG A 82 2.43 15.09 -8.35
N ILE A 83 1.92 15.11 -7.12
CA ILE A 83 0.49 15.05 -6.82
C ILE A 83 -0.14 16.43 -7.08
N LYS A 84 -1.21 16.43 -7.87
CA LYS A 84 -1.96 17.61 -8.29
C LYS A 84 -3.25 17.78 -7.46
N PRO A 85 -3.88 18.97 -7.50
CA PRO A 85 -5.19 19.19 -6.88
C PRO A 85 -6.23 18.14 -7.27
N GLU A 86 -6.30 17.76 -8.55
CA GLU A 86 -7.29 16.80 -9.07
C GLU A 86 -7.11 15.40 -8.46
N ASP A 87 -5.87 15.01 -8.14
CA ASP A 87 -5.58 13.76 -7.46
C ASP A 87 -6.15 13.76 -6.03
N PHE A 88 -6.04 14.89 -5.32
CA PHE A 88 -6.62 15.05 -3.99
C PHE A 88 -8.15 15.07 -4.03
N GLU A 89 -8.76 15.79 -4.97
CA GLU A 89 -10.23 15.78 -5.12
C GLU A 89 -10.77 14.37 -5.36
N TRP A 90 -10.07 13.60 -6.20
CA TRP A 90 -10.42 12.20 -6.44
C TRP A 90 -10.22 11.35 -5.17
N LEU A 91 -9.07 11.42 -4.51
CA LEU A 91 -8.80 10.64 -3.28
C LEU A 91 -9.82 10.93 -2.17
N ILE A 92 -10.17 12.20 -1.95
CA ILE A 92 -11.20 12.62 -1.00
C ILE A 92 -12.55 11.98 -1.35
N SER A 93 -12.91 11.97 -2.64
CA SER A 93 -14.15 11.35 -3.11
C SER A 93 -14.11 9.83 -2.94
N TYR A 94 -12.99 9.19 -3.27
CA TYR A 94 -12.81 7.75 -3.23
C TYR A 94 -12.83 7.20 -1.79
N TRP A 95 -12.21 7.90 -0.83
CA TRP A 95 -12.23 7.49 0.58
C TRP A 95 -13.64 7.48 1.19
N ASN A 96 -14.55 8.28 0.66
CA ASN A 96 -15.95 8.29 1.11
C ASN A 96 -16.77 7.13 0.55
N THR A 97 -16.29 6.45 -0.50
CA THR A 97 -16.99 5.34 -1.14
C THR A 97 -16.33 3.98 -0.92
N THR A 98 -15.03 3.94 -0.66
CA THR A 98 -14.27 2.69 -0.57
C THR A 98 -14.30 2.05 0.82
N THR A 99 -14.33 0.72 0.83
CA THR A 99 -14.16 -0.09 2.04
C THR A 99 -12.69 -0.22 2.45
N LEU A 100 -11.74 0.01 1.53
CA LEU A 100 -10.30 -0.09 1.77
C LEU A 100 -9.81 0.81 2.91
N ALA A 101 -8.76 0.36 3.59
CA ALA A 101 -8.07 1.16 4.59
C ALA A 101 -7.38 2.36 3.90
N PRO A 102 -7.47 3.59 4.45
CA PRO A 102 -6.80 4.76 3.90
C PRO A 102 -5.30 4.53 3.64
N SER A 103 -4.61 3.83 4.54
CA SER A 103 -3.21 3.42 4.37
C SER A 103 -2.96 2.55 3.13
N ALA A 104 -3.81 1.57 2.84
CA ALA A 104 -3.70 0.73 1.63
C ALA A 104 -3.90 1.57 0.35
N VAL A 105 -4.88 2.48 0.37
CA VAL A 105 -5.16 3.41 -0.75
C VAL A 105 -3.93 4.25 -1.07
N ILE A 106 -3.25 4.82 -0.07
CA ILE A 106 -2.02 5.60 -0.28
C ILE A 106 -0.91 4.77 -0.91
N VAL A 107 -0.68 3.55 -0.41
CA VAL A 107 0.40 2.69 -0.93
C VAL A 107 0.18 2.38 -2.41
N LEU A 108 -1.04 1.97 -2.77
CA LEU A 108 -1.41 1.68 -4.14
C LEU A 108 -1.36 2.93 -5.02
N PHE A 109 -1.78 4.08 -4.50
CA PHE A 109 -1.75 5.35 -5.22
C PHE A 109 -0.31 5.79 -5.51
N MET A 110 0.59 5.74 -4.52
CA MET A 110 2.00 6.06 -4.68
C MET A 110 2.69 5.10 -5.64
N MET A 111 2.34 3.82 -5.60
CA MET A 111 2.82 2.83 -6.56
C MET A 111 2.40 3.17 -8.00
N ALA A 112 1.16 3.60 -8.20
CA ALA A 112 0.68 4.04 -9.51
C ALA A 112 1.41 5.31 -10.00
N LEU A 113 1.71 6.26 -9.10
CA LEU A 113 2.53 7.43 -9.41
C LEU A 113 3.98 7.06 -9.78
N ASP A 114 4.56 6.08 -9.12
CA ASP A 114 5.92 5.58 -9.42
C ASP A 114 5.97 4.88 -10.79
N LYS A 115 4.88 4.22 -11.17
CA LYS A 115 4.66 3.68 -12.52
C LYS A 115 4.33 4.75 -13.56
N LYS A 116 4.15 6.01 -13.15
CA LYS A 116 3.83 7.18 -13.99
C LYS A 116 2.46 7.10 -14.67
N LEU A 117 1.49 6.47 -14.01
CA LEU A 117 0.10 6.46 -14.48
C LEU A 117 -0.51 7.86 -14.37
N ARG A 118 -1.38 8.20 -15.31
CA ARG A 118 -2.22 9.41 -15.24
C ARG A 118 -3.43 9.15 -14.34
N LEU A 119 -4.04 10.20 -13.82
CA LEU A 119 -5.18 10.09 -12.91
C LEU A 119 -6.31 9.21 -13.46
N GLU A 120 -6.63 9.27 -14.75
CA GLU A 120 -7.68 8.42 -15.34
C GLU A 120 -7.31 6.91 -15.32
N GLU A 121 -6.02 6.60 -15.47
CA GLU A 121 -5.49 5.23 -15.42
C GLU A 121 -5.47 4.72 -13.98
N ILE A 122 -5.11 5.59 -13.03
CA ILE A 122 -5.21 5.32 -11.59
C ILE A 122 -6.66 5.03 -11.24
N GLN A 123 -7.60 5.90 -11.61
CA GLN A 123 -9.03 5.72 -11.34
C GLN A 123 -9.56 4.37 -11.82
N SER A 124 -9.19 3.95 -13.03
CA SER A 124 -9.58 2.64 -13.59
C SER A 124 -9.00 1.45 -12.80
N CYS A 125 -7.79 1.58 -12.23
CA CYS A 125 -7.23 0.55 -11.36
C CYS A 125 -8.08 0.37 -10.09
N PHE A 126 -8.59 1.47 -9.54
CA PHE A 126 -9.31 1.51 -8.26
C PHE A 126 -10.83 1.24 -8.37
N GLU A 127 -11.32 0.82 -9.53
CA GLU A 127 -12.72 0.35 -9.70
C GLU A 127 -13.02 -0.96 -8.97
N SER A 128 -11.99 -1.73 -8.59
CA SER A 128 -12.14 -2.92 -7.74
C SER A 128 -12.12 -2.52 -6.26
N GLU A 129 -12.86 -3.25 -5.40
CA GLU A 129 -12.77 -3.08 -3.94
C GLU A 129 -11.73 -4.01 -3.29
N ASP A 130 -11.12 -4.90 -4.06
CA ASP A 130 -10.09 -5.82 -3.59
C ASP A 130 -8.68 -5.24 -3.79
N GLU A 131 -7.93 -5.09 -2.69
CA GLU A 131 -6.59 -4.51 -2.67
C GLU A 131 -5.63 -5.22 -3.63
N MET A 132 -5.70 -6.56 -3.70
CA MET A 132 -4.83 -7.36 -4.57
C MET A 132 -5.16 -7.14 -6.05
N SER A 133 -6.44 -7.09 -6.39
CA SER A 133 -6.90 -6.79 -7.74
C SER A 133 -6.42 -5.40 -8.22
N ILE A 134 -6.41 -4.39 -7.34
CA ILE A 134 -5.89 -3.05 -7.68
C ILE A 134 -4.37 -3.11 -7.89
N PHE A 135 -3.65 -3.81 -7.00
CA PHE A 135 -2.20 -4.02 -7.13
C PHE A 135 -1.82 -4.68 -8.46
N GLU A 136 -2.48 -5.79 -8.81
CA GLU A 136 -2.22 -6.52 -10.05
C GLU A 136 -2.49 -5.67 -11.28
N ARG A 137 -3.56 -4.85 -11.26
CA ARG A 137 -3.83 -3.90 -12.34
C ARG A 137 -2.69 -2.89 -12.49
N ILE A 138 -2.25 -2.26 -11.41
CA ILE A 138 -1.16 -1.27 -11.43
C ILE A 138 0.17 -1.92 -11.88
N GLU A 139 0.48 -3.13 -11.44
CA GLU A 139 1.67 -3.88 -11.89
C GLU A 139 1.62 -4.19 -13.38
N GLY A 140 0.45 -4.62 -13.86
CA GLY A 140 0.19 -4.97 -15.25
C GLY A 140 0.26 -3.80 -16.23
N TYR A 141 0.24 -2.56 -15.76
CA TYR A 141 0.57 -1.40 -16.59
C TYR A 141 2.07 -1.43 -16.93
N SER A 142 2.37 -1.93 -18.14
CA SER A 142 3.67 -1.76 -18.78
C SER A 142 3.70 -0.43 -19.54
N ASN A 143 4.76 0.36 -19.33
CA ASN A 143 4.96 1.63 -20.01
C ASN A 143 5.33 1.47 -21.50
N GLU A 144 5.29 0.25 -22.05
CA GLU A 144 5.69 -0.07 -23.42
C GLU A 144 4.52 -0.04 -24.43
N ASP A 145 3.25 -0.03 -24.00
CA ASP A 145 2.10 -0.23 -24.89
C ASP A 145 1.22 1.02 -25.10
N LYS A 146 1.83 2.16 -25.45
CA LYS A 146 1.10 3.32 -25.99
C LYS A 146 1.34 3.56 -27.47
N GLU A 147 1.57 2.50 -28.24
CA GLU A 147 1.23 2.44 -29.65
C GLU A 147 0.39 1.19 -29.93
N GLN A 148 -0.91 1.41 -30.19
CA GLN A 148 -1.82 0.51 -30.91
C GLN A 148 -2.11 -0.88 -30.30
N ASN A 149 -3.29 -1.06 -29.71
CA ASN A 149 -4.47 -1.55 -30.45
C ASN A 149 -5.62 -1.94 -29.53
N GLU A 150 -6.82 -1.69 -30.06
CA GLU A 150 -8.08 -2.26 -29.64
C GLU A 150 -8.06 -3.81 -29.66
N SER A 151 -8.96 -4.37 -28.85
CA SER A 151 -9.55 -5.72 -29.01
C SER A 151 -8.75 -6.90 -28.46
N ASN A 152 -9.17 -7.41 -27.29
CA ASN A 152 -10.11 -8.53 -27.22
C ASN A 152 -10.35 -8.95 -25.77
N ALA A 153 -11.61 -8.87 -25.34
CA ALA A 153 -12.08 -9.47 -24.10
C ALA A 153 -11.95 -11.00 -24.20
N ILE A 154 -11.18 -11.58 -23.27
CA ILE A 154 -11.17 -13.02 -23.04
C ILE A 154 -12.12 -13.32 -21.88
N THR A 155 -13.11 -14.15 -22.20
CA THR A 155 -14.16 -14.68 -21.34
C THR A 155 -13.58 -15.47 -20.17
N VAL A 156 -13.93 -15.08 -18.95
CA VAL A 156 -13.69 -15.85 -17.71
C VAL A 156 -14.60 -17.07 -17.70
N VAL A 157 -14.01 -18.27 -17.65
CA VAL A 157 -14.73 -19.51 -17.30
C VAL A 157 -14.37 -19.84 -15.86
N ASN A 158 -15.30 -19.57 -14.94
CA ASN A 158 -15.28 -20.07 -13.58
C ASN A 158 -15.17 -21.59 -13.60
N THR A 159 -14.23 -22.16 -12.86
CA THR A 159 -14.31 -23.57 -12.45
C THR A 159 -14.14 -23.65 -10.94
N GLU A 160 -15.15 -24.23 -10.31
CA GLU A 160 -15.36 -24.31 -8.88
C GLU A 160 -14.27 -25.14 -8.16
N LYS A 161 -14.04 -24.78 -6.90
CA LYS A 161 -13.23 -25.52 -5.92
C LYS A 161 -13.74 -26.96 -5.78
N GLY A 162 -12.96 -27.92 -6.30
CA GLY A 162 -13.09 -29.34 -6.00
C GLY A 162 -11.96 -29.79 -5.07
N ASN A 163 -12.31 -30.18 -3.84
CA ASN A 163 -11.43 -30.86 -2.90
C ASN A 163 -11.06 -32.24 -3.49
N VAL A 164 -9.78 -32.55 -3.72
CA VAL A 164 -9.37 -33.91 -4.10
C VAL A 164 -8.14 -34.34 -3.31
N GLN A 165 -8.34 -35.41 -2.53
CA GLN A 165 -7.33 -36.15 -1.79
C GLN A 165 -6.29 -36.74 -2.75
N ASN A 166 -5.02 -36.65 -2.36
CA ASN A 166 -3.86 -37.17 -3.05
C ASN A 166 -3.90 -38.71 -3.23
N PRO A 167 -3.88 -39.25 -4.47
CA PRO A 167 -3.64 -40.65 -4.78
C PRO A 167 -2.41 -40.82 -5.70
N GLU A 168 -1.26 -40.22 -5.39
CA GLU A 168 -0.13 -40.13 -6.35
C GLU A 168 0.68 -41.42 -6.56
N ASN A 169 0.53 -42.47 -5.76
CA ASN A 169 1.46 -43.61 -5.83
C ASN A 169 0.97 -44.84 -6.63
N GLU A 170 -0.32 -45.00 -6.89
CA GLU A 170 -0.82 -46.21 -7.61
C GLU A 170 -0.98 -46.00 -9.13
N GLN A 171 -1.17 -44.76 -9.58
CA GLN A 171 -1.47 -44.46 -10.98
C GLN A 171 -0.20 -44.44 -11.87
N GLN A 172 0.93 -43.95 -11.36
CA GLN A 172 2.22 -43.95 -12.08
C GLN A 172 2.75 -45.36 -12.39
N ILE A 173 2.49 -46.34 -11.52
CA ILE A 173 2.93 -47.73 -11.72
C ILE A 173 2.09 -48.42 -12.81
N ARG A 174 0.80 -48.06 -12.94
CA ARG A 174 -0.10 -48.60 -13.97
C ARG A 174 0.26 -48.13 -15.39
N ASN A 175 0.59 -46.85 -15.58
CA ASN A 175 0.93 -46.30 -16.91
C ASN A 175 2.25 -46.84 -17.47
N ARG A 176 3.26 -47.07 -16.61
CA ARG A 176 4.56 -47.62 -17.03
C ARG A 176 4.47 -49.06 -17.55
N ASN A 177 3.58 -49.87 -16.96
CA ASN A 177 3.30 -51.23 -17.44
C ASN A 177 2.54 -51.26 -18.77
N GLY A 178 1.73 -50.22 -19.05
CA GLY A 178 0.99 -50.09 -20.31
C GLY A 178 1.88 -49.89 -21.54
N ILE A 179 2.84 -48.96 -21.49
CA ILE A 179 3.75 -48.70 -22.62
C ILE A 179 4.63 -49.91 -22.91
N VAL A 180 5.22 -50.50 -21.86
CA VAL A 180 6.11 -51.67 -22.01
C VAL A 180 5.36 -52.87 -22.58
N SER A 181 4.10 -53.07 -22.15
CA SER A 181 3.22 -54.11 -22.69
C SER A 181 2.90 -53.87 -24.18
N VAL A 182 2.46 -52.67 -24.57
CA VAL A 182 2.10 -52.35 -25.96
C VAL A 182 3.33 -52.38 -26.88
N PHE A 183 4.51 -51.97 -26.41
CA PHE A 183 5.76 -52.06 -27.17
C PHE A 183 6.23 -53.51 -27.34
N SER A 184 6.07 -54.34 -26.31
CA SER A 184 6.36 -55.78 -26.37
C SER A 184 5.41 -56.51 -27.33
N ASP A 185 4.12 -56.14 -27.34
CA ASP A 185 3.14 -56.63 -28.31
C ASP A 185 3.55 -56.26 -29.75
N LEU A 186 3.98 -55.02 -29.97
CA LEU A 186 4.44 -54.54 -31.28
C LEU A 186 5.67 -55.31 -31.77
N LEU A 187 6.66 -55.53 -30.89
CA LEU A 187 7.85 -56.33 -31.19
C LEU A 187 7.49 -57.78 -31.52
N THR A 188 6.51 -58.35 -30.81
CA THR A 188 6.03 -59.72 -31.04
C THR A 188 5.39 -59.85 -32.42
N VAL A 189 4.56 -58.88 -32.83
CA VAL A 189 3.96 -58.85 -34.18
C VAL A 189 5.03 -58.74 -35.27
N MET A 190 6.05 -57.91 -35.08
CA MET A 190 7.15 -57.76 -36.06
C MET A 190 8.06 -58.99 -36.15
N SER A 191 8.19 -59.77 -35.08
CA SER A 191 9.12 -60.92 -35.01
C SER A 191 8.47 -62.25 -35.39
N SER A 192 7.14 -62.32 -35.43
CA SER A 192 6.39 -63.56 -35.73
C SER A 192 6.03 -63.72 -37.22
N SER A 193 6.08 -62.67 -38.03
CA SER A 193 5.77 -62.75 -39.47
C SER A 193 7.04 -63.04 -40.31
N LYS A 194 7.06 -64.16 -41.03
CA LYS A 194 8.14 -64.51 -41.99
C LYS A 194 7.93 -63.86 -43.37
N GLN A 195 6.71 -63.45 -43.67
CA GLN A 195 6.32 -62.59 -44.79
C GLN A 195 5.20 -61.70 -44.25
N PHE A 196 5.43 -60.40 -44.19
CA PHE A 196 4.42 -59.42 -43.78
C PHE A 196 3.27 -59.45 -44.79
N ASP A 197 2.14 -60.04 -44.44
CA ASP A 197 0.94 -60.03 -45.28
C ASP A 197 0.07 -58.79 -44.99
N GLY A 198 -1.05 -58.65 -45.71
CA GLY A 198 -1.97 -57.52 -45.54
C GLY A 198 -2.64 -57.46 -44.16
N ASN A 199 -2.74 -58.58 -43.45
CA ASN A 199 -3.38 -58.68 -42.14
C ASN A 199 -2.39 -58.34 -41.01
N ASP A 200 -1.13 -58.77 -41.15
CA ASP A 200 -0.03 -58.39 -40.25
C ASP A 200 0.24 -56.88 -40.29
N THR A 201 0.08 -56.26 -41.47
CA THR A 201 0.22 -54.81 -41.66
C THR A 201 -0.85 -54.03 -40.89
N VAL A 202 -2.12 -54.49 -40.94
CA VAL A 202 -3.24 -53.87 -40.20
C VAL A 202 -3.05 -54.03 -38.69
N LEU A 203 -2.59 -55.20 -38.24
CA LEU A 203 -2.35 -55.47 -36.83
C LEU A 203 -1.20 -54.61 -36.27
N PHE A 204 -0.11 -54.49 -37.02
CA PHE A 204 1.02 -53.62 -36.69
C PHE A 204 0.56 -52.16 -36.60
N GLN A 205 -0.20 -51.66 -37.58
CA GLN A 205 -0.68 -50.28 -37.60
C GLN A 205 -1.61 -49.98 -36.41
N LYS A 206 -2.46 -50.93 -36.02
CA LYS A 206 -3.30 -50.82 -34.83
C LYS A 206 -2.47 -50.72 -33.55
N LYS A 207 -1.50 -51.63 -33.36
CA LYS A 207 -0.61 -51.64 -32.18
C LYS A 207 0.29 -50.41 -32.10
N PHE A 208 0.75 -49.91 -33.24
CA PHE A 208 1.52 -48.67 -33.33
C PHE A 208 0.66 -47.46 -32.95
N THR A 209 -0.61 -47.42 -33.38
CA THR A 209 -1.55 -46.36 -33.01
C THR A 209 -1.88 -46.38 -31.52
N GLU A 210 -2.04 -47.57 -30.93
CA GLU A 210 -2.20 -47.75 -29.47
C GLU A 210 -0.98 -47.22 -28.70
N LEU A 211 0.24 -47.50 -29.17
CA LEU A 211 1.48 -46.98 -28.59
C LEU A 211 1.55 -45.45 -28.66
N MET A 212 1.26 -44.88 -29.84
CA MET A 212 1.26 -43.43 -30.04
C MET A 212 0.24 -42.72 -29.15
N THR A 213 -0.94 -43.31 -28.96
CA THR A 213 -1.97 -42.78 -28.07
C THR A 213 -1.51 -42.83 -26.61
N CYS A 214 -0.87 -43.92 -26.19
CA CYS A 214 -0.32 -44.05 -24.85
C CYS A 214 0.80 -43.03 -24.60
N LEU A 215 1.71 -42.83 -25.55
CA LEU A 215 2.76 -41.81 -25.47
C LEU A 215 2.17 -40.39 -25.41
N GLN A 216 1.16 -40.09 -26.23
CA GLN A 216 0.49 -38.78 -26.22
C GLN A 216 -0.17 -38.49 -24.86
N ASN A 217 -0.82 -39.48 -24.25
CA ASN A 217 -1.41 -39.31 -22.92
C ASN A 217 -0.35 -39.03 -21.85
N ASN A 218 0.78 -39.74 -21.88
CA ASN A 218 1.88 -39.47 -20.94
C ASN A 218 2.51 -38.09 -21.16
N ILE A 219 2.64 -37.64 -22.42
CA ILE A 219 3.12 -36.27 -22.73
C ILE A 219 2.16 -35.23 -22.15
N ASN A 220 0.84 -35.45 -22.27
CA ASN A 220 -0.15 -34.54 -21.71
C ASN A 220 -0.10 -34.52 -20.17
N GLU A 221 0.08 -35.67 -19.51
CA GLU A 221 0.26 -35.77 -18.06
C GLU A 221 1.53 -35.04 -17.58
N VAL A 222 2.66 -35.22 -18.28
CA VAL A 222 3.92 -34.52 -17.98
C VAL A 222 3.78 -33.01 -18.14
N ASN A 223 3.07 -32.55 -19.19
CA ASN A 223 2.84 -31.12 -19.40
C ASN A 223 1.92 -30.52 -18.32
N ALA A 224 0.89 -31.25 -17.89
CA ALA A 224 0.04 -30.82 -16.78
C ALA A 224 0.83 -30.67 -15.48
N PHE A 225 1.63 -31.68 -15.14
CA PHE A 225 2.49 -31.66 -13.96
C PHE A 225 3.56 -30.56 -14.01
N ALA A 226 4.16 -30.31 -15.17
CA ALA A 226 5.09 -29.20 -15.36
C ALA A 226 4.41 -27.84 -15.16
N GLY A 227 3.15 -27.69 -15.62
CA GLY A 227 2.34 -26.51 -15.37
C GLY A 227 2.06 -26.29 -13.88
N GLU A 228 1.74 -27.36 -13.14
CA GLU A 228 1.54 -27.29 -11.68
C GLU A 228 2.81 -26.87 -10.94
N ILE A 229 3.99 -27.43 -11.31
CA ILE A 229 5.28 -27.02 -10.73
C ILE A 229 5.57 -25.55 -11.01
N ILE A 230 5.36 -25.08 -12.25
CA ILE A 230 5.58 -23.67 -12.62
C ILE A 230 4.67 -22.77 -11.79
N HIS A 231 3.39 -23.12 -11.66
CA HIS A 231 2.43 -22.35 -10.89
C HIS A 231 2.77 -22.28 -9.39
N GLU A 232 3.11 -23.40 -8.74
CA GLU A 232 3.55 -23.38 -7.33
C GLU A 232 4.86 -22.59 -7.17
N TRP A 233 5.78 -22.66 -8.14
CA TRP A 233 7.02 -21.89 -8.07
C TRP A 233 6.79 -20.37 -8.22
N GLU A 234 5.85 -19.96 -9.08
CA GLU A 234 5.44 -18.57 -9.22
C GLU A 234 4.73 -18.05 -7.97
N LYS A 235 3.88 -18.87 -7.36
CA LYS A 235 3.21 -18.58 -6.09
C LYS A 235 4.21 -18.39 -4.94
N ASP A 236 5.21 -19.27 -4.81
CA ASP A 236 6.28 -19.12 -3.81
C ASP A 236 7.09 -17.83 -4.03
N LYS A 237 7.37 -17.50 -5.29
CA LYS A 237 8.05 -16.24 -5.64
C LYS A 237 7.21 -15.03 -5.25
N GLU A 238 5.91 -15.09 -5.45
CA GLU A 238 4.97 -14.04 -5.06
C GLU A 238 4.84 -13.92 -3.54
N GLU A 239 4.79 -15.04 -2.83
CA GLU A 239 4.78 -15.04 -1.37
C GLU A 239 6.07 -14.46 -0.79
N VAL A 240 7.22 -14.74 -1.39
CA VAL A 240 8.50 -14.11 -1.01
C VAL A 240 8.51 -12.60 -1.29
N ARG A 241 7.92 -12.14 -2.40
CA ARG A 241 7.77 -10.70 -2.68
C ARG A 241 6.85 -10.04 -1.67
N ARG A 242 5.70 -10.63 -1.39
CA ARG A 242 4.75 -10.18 -0.37
C ARG A 242 5.42 -10.07 1.00
N LEU A 243 6.13 -11.09 1.43
CA LEU A 243 6.86 -11.08 2.70
C LEU A 243 7.92 -9.97 2.74
N ARG A 244 8.63 -9.73 1.63
CA ARG A 244 9.59 -8.62 1.52
C ARG A 244 8.90 -7.25 1.59
N ALA A 245 7.75 -7.09 0.96
CA ALA A 245 6.97 -5.86 1.03
C ALA A 245 6.47 -5.59 2.46
N ILE A 246 5.88 -6.59 3.12
CA ILE A 246 5.43 -6.50 4.52
C ILE A 246 6.62 -6.16 5.43
N TYR A 247 7.77 -6.79 5.23
CA TYR A 247 8.98 -6.49 5.99
C TYR A 247 9.43 -5.04 5.82
N ASN A 248 9.46 -4.52 4.59
CA ASN A 248 9.83 -3.12 4.34
C ASN A 248 8.82 -2.13 4.97
N ILE A 249 7.52 -2.46 4.92
CA ILE A 249 6.47 -1.67 5.56
C ILE A 249 6.67 -1.64 7.08
N GLN A 250 6.89 -2.79 7.70
CA GLN A 250 7.14 -2.90 9.14
C GLN A 250 8.40 -2.12 9.54
N GLN A 251 9.48 -2.23 8.76
CA GLN A 251 10.74 -1.52 9.04
C GLN A 251 10.57 0.00 8.96
N SER A 252 9.82 0.49 7.97
CA SER A 252 9.51 1.92 7.81
C SER A 252 8.64 2.43 8.95
N ALA A 253 7.58 1.69 9.31
CA ALA A 253 6.69 2.03 10.43
C ALA A 253 7.45 2.09 11.76
N LEU A 254 8.35 1.13 12.02
CA LEU A 254 9.16 1.10 13.23
C LEU A 254 10.13 2.29 13.30
N SER A 255 10.81 2.61 12.20
CA SER A 255 11.72 3.77 12.13
C SER A 255 10.97 5.09 12.38
N ARG A 256 9.76 5.22 11.81
CA ARG A 256 8.89 6.37 12.06
C ARG A 256 8.40 6.44 13.51
N GLN A 257 8.07 5.32 14.14
CA GLN A 257 7.69 5.29 15.55
C GLN A 257 8.86 5.68 16.46
N GLN A 258 10.09 5.24 16.16
CA GLN A 258 11.28 5.66 16.90
C GLN A 258 11.49 7.18 16.81
N GLN A 259 11.33 7.77 15.62
CA GLN A 259 11.43 9.23 15.47
C GLN A 259 10.40 9.98 16.31
N ASN A 260 9.13 9.54 16.30
CA ASN A 260 8.09 10.15 17.13
C ASN A 260 8.42 10.09 18.62
N LEU A 261 9.10 9.02 19.05
CA LEU A 261 9.50 8.82 20.43
C LEU A 261 10.60 9.82 20.82
N TYR A 262 11.59 10.02 19.95
CA TYR A 262 12.60 11.06 20.14
C TYR A 262 11.99 12.47 20.18
N ASP A 263 11.06 12.78 19.29
CA ASP A 263 10.38 14.09 19.29
C ASP A 263 9.60 14.32 20.59
N ALA A 264 8.97 13.27 21.13
CA ALA A 264 8.25 13.33 22.41
C ALA A 264 9.20 13.49 23.61
N GLU A 265 10.36 12.84 23.60
CA GLU A 265 11.40 13.02 24.63
C GLU A 265 11.94 14.45 24.65
N ASP A 266 12.11 15.05 23.47
CA ASP A 266 12.54 16.44 23.31
C ASP A 266 11.49 17.41 23.88
N GLU A 267 10.21 17.18 23.60
CA GLU A 267 9.13 18.01 24.12
C GLU A 267 8.97 17.88 25.64
N ILE A 268 9.10 16.67 26.19
CA ILE A 268 9.13 16.45 27.64
C ILE A 268 10.27 17.26 28.28
N SER A 269 11.45 17.26 27.66
CA SER A 269 12.61 18.01 28.16
C SER A 269 12.35 19.52 28.18
N ARG A 270 11.69 20.07 27.14
CA ARG A 270 11.29 21.49 27.08
C ARG A 270 10.25 21.82 28.15
N LEU A 271 9.22 21.00 28.29
CA LEU A 271 8.19 21.19 29.30
C LEU A 271 8.77 21.15 30.72
N GLN A 272 9.71 20.24 30.99
CA GLN A 272 10.41 20.18 32.29
C GLN A 272 11.23 21.43 32.57
N ALA A 273 11.82 22.06 31.55
CA ALA A 273 12.53 23.33 31.71
C ALA A 273 11.54 24.47 32.03
N ALA A 274 10.43 24.56 31.30
CA ALA A 274 9.40 25.56 31.51
C ALA A 274 8.76 25.46 32.91
N VAL A 275 8.48 24.24 33.37
CA VAL A 275 7.98 24.00 34.74
C VAL A 275 8.98 24.48 35.78
N ARG A 276 10.28 24.15 35.62
CA ARG A 276 11.32 24.63 36.55
C ARG A 276 11.43 26.14 36.62
N ASP A 277 11.27 26.83 35.49
CA ASP A 277 11.29 28.29 35.47
C ASP A 277 10.04 28.90 36.11
N ALA A 278 8.87 28.29 35.91
CA ALA A 278 7.64 28.67 36.60
C ALA A 278 7.75 28.49 38.12
N GLU A 279 8.30 27.36 38.59
CA GLU A 279 8.54 27.10 40.02
C GLU A 279 9.46 28.14 40.66
N LYS A 280 10.54 28.54 39.97
CA LYS A 280 11.42 29.63 40.45
C LYS A 280 10.69 30.96 40.55
N MET A 281 9.84 31.27 39.56
CA MET A 281 9.07 32.50 39.54
C MET A 281 8.07 32.54 40.70
N GLU A 282 7.39 31.42 40.97
CA GLU A 282 6.46 31.27 42.09
C GLU A 282 7.15 31.47 43.44
N GLN A 283 8.30 30.82 43.67
CA GLN A 283 9.11 31.03 44.87
C GLN A 283 9.52 32.51 45.05
N HIS A 284 9.81 33.20 43.94
CA HIS A 284 10.16 34.60 43.98
C HIS A 284 8.97 35.48 44.39
N TYR A 285 7.77 35.20 43.87
CA TYR A 285 6.53 35.88 44.28
C TYR A 285 6.20 35.64 45.74
N GLU A 286 6.37 34.42 46.24
CA GLU A 286 6.13 34.07 47.63
C GLU A 286 7.04 34.86 48.58
N THR A 287 8.31 35.02 48.20
CA THR A 287 9.29 35.86 48.92
C THR A 287 8.89 37.33 48.94
N ILE A 288 8.40 37.87 47.82
CA ILE A 288 7.93 39.26 47.75
C ILE A 288 6.72 39.45 48.67
N SER A 289 5.78 38.51 48.64
CA SER A 289 4.58 38.54 49.48
C SER A 289 4.93 38.60 50.97
N GLN A 290 5.88 37.77 51.42
CA GLN A 290 6.38 37.79 52.80
C GLN A 290 6.98 39.16 53.18
N LYS A 291 7.79 39.77 52.30
CA LYS A 291 8.36 41.10 52.53
C LYS A 291 7.29 42.19 52.60
N VAL A 292 6.26 42.11 51.77
CA VAL A 292 5.12 43.04 51.81
C VAL A 292 4.40 42.93 53.15
N GLU A 293 4.12 41.71 53.64
CA GLU A 293 3.53 41.51 54.96
C GLU A 293 4.38 42.08 56.10
N GLU A 294 5.71 41.91 56.06
CA GLU A 294 6.62 42.50 57.04
C GLU A 294 6.56 44.04 57.04
N ILE A 295 6.61 44.67 55.86
CA ILE A 295 6.48 46.12 55.72
C ILE A 295 5.12 46.60 56.26
N GLN A 296 4.05 45.86 55.99
CA GLN A 296 2.70 46.19 56.47
C GLN A 296 2.63 46.15 58.00
N LYS A 297 3.22 45.13 58.62
CA LYS A 297 3.33 45.02 60.08
C LYS A 297 4.12 46.18 60.68
N LEU A 298 5.29 46.49 60.12
CA LEU A 298 6.14 47.60 60.56
C LEU A 298 5.43 48.95 60.43
N THR A 299 4.70 49.16 59.33
CA THR A 299 3.93 50.39 59.09
C THR A 299 2.81 50.55 60.11
N ASN A 300 2.08 49.47 60.42
CA ASN A 300 1.04 49.49 61.44
C ASN A 300 1.61 49.76 62.85
N THR A 301 2.77 49.21 63.18
CA THR A 301 3.46 49.50 64.45
C THR A 301 3.96 50.95 64.50
N ALA A 302 4.52 51.48 63.41
CA ALA A 302 4.96 52.87 63.36
C ALA A 302 3.79 53.86 63.55
N ASN A 303 2.66 53.59 62.91
CA ASN A 303 1.46 54.41 63.07
C ASN A 303 0.91 54.37 64.50
N SER A 304 1.00 53.23 65.20
CA SER A 304 0.56 53.14 66.60
C SER A 304 1.51 53.79 67.61
N ILE A 305 2.69 54.26 67.18
CA ILE A 305 3.66 54.98 68.03
C ILE A 305 3.49 56.51 67.89
N VAL A 306 2.84 56.96 66.81
CA VAL A 306 2.61 58.38 66.51
C VAL A 306 1.27 58.89 67.07
N ASP A 307 0.35 57.97 67.43
CA ASP A 307 -0.86 58.23 68.21
C ASP A 307 -0.61 58.10 69.73
#